data_AF-A0A9E3RCW9-F1
#
_entry.id   AF-A0A9E3RCW9-F1
#
_cell.length_a   1.000
_cell.length_b   1.000
_cell.length_c   1.000
_cell.angle_alpha   90.00
_cell.angle_beta   90.00
_cell.angle_gamma   90.00
#
_symmetry.space_group_name_H-M   'P 1'
#
loop_
_entity.id
_entity.type
_entity.pdbx_description
1 polymer ?
#
loop_
_entity_poly.entity_id
_entity_poly.type
_entity_poly.pdbx_seq_one_letter_code
_entity_poly.pdbx_strand_id
1 'polypeptide(L)'
;METIELKSQLHRLIDQLNDPVILDQYYEEIKRIVNLSKSGLWDSLNEDQKQEVLLSFEESENDDNLVDHETVMKKYNQWRIG
;
A
#
# COMPACT_ATOMS: atom_id res chain seq x y z
N MET A 1 5.33 25.42 -7.71
CA MET A 1 4.26 25.22 -8.70
C MET A 1 2.99 24.89 -7.95
N GLU A 2 1.92 25.64 -8.20
CA GLU A 2 0.61 25.30 -7.64
C GLU A 2 -0.01 24.12 -8.42
N THR A 3 -0.85 23.34 -7.75
CA THR A 3 -1.51 22.14 -8.31
C THR A 3 -2.26 22.43 -9.62
N ILE A 4 -2.79 23.63 -9.78
CA ILE A 4 -3.52 24.08 -10.99
C ILE A 4 -2.57 24.20 -12.19
N GLU A 5 -1.38 24.75 -11.96
CA GLU A 5 -0.37 24.97 -12.99
C GLU A 5 0.18 23.63 -13.50
N LEU A 6 0.43 22.68 -12.60
CA LEU A 6 0.88 21.33 -12.94
C LEU A 6 -0.15 20.56 -13.78
N LYS A 7 -1.44 20.63 -13.40
CA LYS A 7 -2.52 20.01 -14.17
C LYS A 7 -2.62 20.58 -15.59
N SER A 8 -2.51 21.90 -15.73
CA SER A 8 -2.55 22.55 -17.05
C SER A 8 -1.39 22.11 -17.96
N GLN A 9 -0.19 21.97 -17.40
CA GLN A 9 0.97 21.49 -18.15
C GLN A 9 0.82 20.03 -18.59
N LEU A 10 0.27 19.15 -17.72
CA LEU A 10 -0.03 17.76 -18.05
C LEU A 10 -1.02 17.63 -19.20
N HIS A 11 -2.12 18.39 -19.18
CA HIS A 11 -3.11 18.37 -20.27
C HIS A 11 -2.48 18.78 -21.61
N ARG A 12 -1.67 19.85 -21.62
CA ARG A 12 -0.98 20.29 -22.85
C ARG A 12 -0.01 19.24 -23.38
N LEU A 13 0.67 18.50 -22.50
CA LEU A 13 1.60 17.45 -22.89
C LEU A 13 0.86 16.25 -23.50
N ILE A 14 -0.28 15.87 -22.92
CA ILE A 14 -1.16 14.83 -23.47
C ILE A 14 -1.72 15.25 -24.85
N ASP A 15 -2.14 16.51 -25.00
CA ASP A 15 -2.68 17.05 -26.26
C ASP A 15 -1.65 17.06 -27.41
N GLN A 16 -0.36 17.03 -27.09
CA GLN A 16 0.73 16.95 -28.08
C GLN A 16 1.04 15.52 -28.54
N LEU A 17 0.57 14.51 -27.82
CA LEU A 17 0.79 13.10 -28.15
C LEU A 17 -0.24 12.65 -29.20
N ASN A 18 0.25 12.24 -30.37
CA ASN A 18 -0.58 11.70 -31.46
C ASN A 18 -0.36 10.20 -31.69
N ASP A 19 0.60 9.59 -30.99
CA ASP A 19 0.88 8.16 -31.08
C ASP A 19 -0.03 7.39 -30.11
N PRO A 20 -0.96 6.56 -30.61
CA PRO A 20 -1.89 5.83 -29.77
C PRO A 20 -1.21 4.81 -28.84
N VAL A 21 -0.03 4.27 -29.22
CA VAL A 21 0.72 3.34 -28.37
C VAL A 21 1.30 4.07 -27.17
N ILE A 22 1.82 5.28 -27.38
CA ILE A 22 2.37 6.11 -26.31
C ILE A 22 1.25 6.58 -25.38
N LEU A 23 0.11 7.01 -25.94
CA LEU A 23 -1.06 7.40 -25.17
C LEU A 23 -1.57 6.28 -24.25
N ASP A 24 -1.67 5.05 -24.76
CA ASP A 24 -2.10 3.89 -24.00
C ASP A 24 -1.15 3.58 -22.83
N GLN A 25 0.16 3.64 -23.07
CA GLN A 25 1.17 3.47 -22.02
C GLN A 25 1.04 4.52 -20.91
N TYR A 26 0.94 5.81 -21.25
CA TYR A 26 0.77 6.87 -20.26
C TYR A 26 -0.55 6.76 -19.49
N TYR A 27 -1.63 6.35 -20.17
CA TYR A 27 -2.93 6.12 -19.54
C TYR A 27 -2.85 5.03 -18.47
N GLU A 28 -2.30 3.86 -18.80
CA GLU A 28 -2.16 2.76 -17.83
C GLU A 28 -1.25 3.14 -16.66
N GLU A 29 -0.22 3.94 -16.92
CA GLU A 29 0.66 4.42 -15.84
C GLU A 29 -0.01 5.39 -14.87
N ILE A 30 -0.70 6.40 -15.39
CA ILE A 30 -1.43 7.36 -14.56
C ILE A 30 -2.54 6.65 -13.78
N LYS A 31 -3.26 5.74 -14.43
CA LYS A 31 -4.29 4.91 -13.81
C LYS A 31 -3.73 4.04 -12.69
N ARG A 32 -2.58 3.40 -12.90
CA ARG A 32 -1.88 2.62 -11.87
C ARG A 32 -1.50 3.48 -10.67
N ILE A 33 -0.92 4.66 -10.88
CA ILE A 33 -0.53 5.58 -9.80
C ILE A 33 -1.76 6.04 -9.00
N VAL A 34 -2.84 6.42 -9.69
CA VAL A 34 -4.11 6.81 -9.05
C VAL A 34 -4.70 5.66 -8.25
N ASN A 35 -4.62 4.42 -8.74
CA ASN A 35 -5.17 3.25 -8.03
C ASN A 35 -4.28 2.80 -6.88
N LEU A 36 -2.95 2.86 -7.01
CA LEU A 36 -2.00 2.62 -5.93
C LEU A 36 -2.20 3.61 -4.78
N SER A 37 -2.52 4.87 -5.08
CA SER A 37 -2.84 5.88 -4.06
C SER A 37 -4.17 5.61 -3.33
N LYS A 38 -5.03 4.76 -3.89
CA LYS A 38 -6.34 4.40 -3.33
C LYS A 38 -6.37 3.04 -2.64
N SER A 39 -5.40 2.18 -2.93
CA SER A 39 -5.28 0.82 -2.41
C SER A 39 -4.34 0.81 -1.22
N GLY A 40 -4.88 0.89 0.00
CA GLY A 40 -4.07 0.67 1.20
C GLY A 40 -3.59 -0.78 1.28
N LEU A 41 -2.64 -1.07 2.18
CA LEU A 41 -2.21 -2.47 2.47
C LEU A 41 -3.43 -3.36 2.75
N TRP A 42 -4.43 -2.83 3.46
CA TRP A 42 -5.71 -3.48 3.75
C TRP A 42 -6.46 -3.94 2.50
N ASP A 43 -6.49 -3.11 1.45
CA ASP A 43 -7.21 -3.42 0.20
C ASP A 43 -6.46 -4.45 -0.66
N SER A 44 -5.16 -4.65 -0.39
CA SER A 44 -4.33 -5.67 -1.05
C SER A 44 -4.45 -7.07 -0.42
N LEU A 45 -5.02 -7.17 0.79
CA LEU A 45 -5.25 -8.45 1.47
C LEU A 45 -6.45 -9.18 0.86
N ASN A 46 -6.35 -10.49 0.72
CA ASN A 46 -7.53 -11.33 0.46
C ASN A 46 -8.40 -11.44 1.74
N GLU A 47 -9.61 -12.01 1.61
CA GLU A 47 -10.54 -12.06 2.73
C GLU A 47 -9.99 -12.87 3.92
N ASP A 48 -9.31 -13.99 3.67
CA ASP A 48 -8.70 -14.79 4.74
C ASP A 48 -7.64 -13.98 5.52
N GLN A 49 -6.81 -13.22 4.81
CA GLN A 49 -5.80 -12.36 5.42
C GLN A 49 -6.40 -11.20 6.20
N LYS A 50 -7.51 -10.62 5.72
CA LYS A 50 -8.25 -9.59 6.47
C LYS A 50 -8.85 -10.16 7.75
N GLN A 51 -9.45 -11.36 7.67
CA GLN A 51 -9.99 -12.04 8.84
C GLN A 51 -8.90 -12.32 9.88
N GLU A 52 -7.72 -12.78 9.44
CA GLU A 52 -6.58 -13.00 10.34
C GLU A 52 -6.12 -11.73 11.06
N VAL A 53 -6.07 -10.59 10.34
CA VAL A 53 -5.70 -9.29 10.92
C VAL A 53 -6.74 -8.84 11.96
N LEU A 54 -8.04 -9.00 11.67
CA LEU A 54 -9.11 -8.67 12.62
C LEU A 54 -9.08 -9.59 13.85
N LEU A 55 -8.89 -10.89 13.64
CA LEU A 55 -8.76 -11.86 14.72
C LEU A 55 -7.57 -11.53 15.62
N SER A 56 -6.41 -11.25 15.04
CA SER A 56 -5.21 -10.85 15.81
C SER A 56 -5.46 -9.57 16.63
N PHE A 57 -6.25 -8.63 16.10
CA PHE A 57 -6.63 -7.42 16.81
C PHE A 57 -7.53 -7.75 18.01
N GLU A 58 -8.58 -8.54 17.82
CA GLU A 58 -9.48 -8.98 18.89
C GLU A 58 -8.72 -9.78 19.97
N GLU A 59 -7.84 -10.69 19.55
CA GLU A 59 -7.02 -11.49 20.47
C GLU A 59 -6.06 -10.64 21.30
N SER A 60 -5.59 -9.51 20.75
CA SER A 60 -4.69 -8.59 21.44
C SER A 60 -5.36 -7.77 22.54
N GLU A 61 -6.69 -7.63 22.50
CA GLU A 61 -7.46 -6.97 23.57
C GLU A 61 -7.65 -7.88 24.79
N ASN A 62 -7.34 -9.17 24.67
CA ASN A 62 -7.35 -10.10 25.78
C ASN A 62 -5.96 -10.16 26.43
N ASP A 63 -5.86 -9.62 27.65
CA ASP A 63 -4.63 -9.61 28.45
C ASP A 63 -4.03 -11.02 28.67
N ASP A 64 -4.85 -12.08 28.70
CA ASP A 64 -4.40 -13.46 28.85
C ASP A 64 -3.58 -13.96 27.63
N ASN A 65 -3.76 -13.33 26.47
CA ASN A 65 -3.01 -13.63 25.25
C ASN A 65 -1.71 -12.83 25.13
N LEU A 66 -1.47 -11.87 26.02
CA LEU A 66 -0.27 -11.06 26.01
C LEU A 66 0.91 -11.86 26.56
N VAL A 67 2.06 -11.73 25.89
CA VAL A 67 3.31 -12.36 26.31
C VAL A 67 4.32 -11.28 26.61
N ASP A 68 4.99 -11.42 27.76
CA ASP A 68 6.05 -10.49 28.15
C ASP A 68 7.11 -10.33 27.07
N HIS A 69 7.49 -9.07 26.84
CA HIS A 69 8.48 -8.70 25.83
C HIS A 69 9.80 -9.48 25.99
N GLU A 70 10.27 -9.67 27.23
CA GLU A 70 11.48 -10.46 27.50
C GLU A 70 11.35 -11.92 27.05
N THR A 71 10.17 -12.51 27.21
CA THR A 71 9.89 -13.91 26.84
C THR A 71 9.89 -14.07 25.32
N VAL A 72 9.29 -13.12 24.61
CA VAL A 72 9.32 -13.08 23.13
C VAL A 72 10.75 -12.91 22.62
N MET A 73 11.52 -11.98 23.19
CA MET A 73 12.91 -11.72 22.78
C MET A 73 13.84 -12.91 23.05
N LYS A 74 13.66 -13.63 24.17
CA LYS A 74 14.39 -14.87 24.46
C LYS A 74 14.09 -15.97 23.44
N LYS A 75 12.82 -16.15 23.06
CA LYS A 75 12.38 -17.18 22.10
C LYS A 75 12.96 -16.99 20.70
N TYR A 76 13.03 -15.75 20.24
CA TYR A 76 13.46 -15.42 18.86
C TYR A 76 14.89 -14.89 18.76
N ASN A 77 15.68 -14.97 19.85
CA ASN A 77 17.06 -14.49 19.88
C ASN A 77 17.96 -15.12 18.79
N GLN A 78 17.63 -16.35 18.36
CA GLN A 78 18.31 -17.09 17.29
C GLN A 78 18.11 -16.51 15.88
N TRP A 79 17.09 -15.68 15.65
CA TRP A 79 16.81 -15.03 14.36
C TRP A 79 17.24 -13.56 14.35
N ARG A 80 17.89 -13.12 15.42
CA ARG A 80 18.51 -11.81 15.49
C ARG A 80 19.81 -11.85 14.67
N ILE A 81 19.66 -11.80 13.35
CA ILE A 81 20.78 -11.65 12.41
C ILE A 81 21.35 -10.25 12.68
N GLY A 82 22.58 -10.21 13.19
CA GLY A 82 23.34 -8.99 13.43
C GLY A 82 23.99 -8.45 12.16
#